data_AF-W9XAP7-F1
#
_entry.id   AF-W9XAP7-F1
#
_cell.length_a   1.000
_cell.length_b   1.000
_cell.length_c   1.000
_cell.angle_alpha   90.00
_cell.angle_beta   90.00
_cell.angle_gamma   90.00
#
_symmetry.space_group_name_H-M   'P 1'
#
loop_
_entity.id
_entity.type
_entity.pdbx_description
1 polymer ?
#
loop_
_entity_poly.entity_id
_entity_poly.type
_entity_poly.pdbx_seq_one_letter_code
_entity_poly.pdbx_strand_id
1 'polypeptide(L)'
;IVTCRACLDPLEDPISLSCGHCYCRPCLNHLVSVGIANKMSWPPKCCGGWQPVDVGPLQQYLDQEVLSRYLDVQEEYSTPNPVYCSNKFCSRHIPLTQIQNTTEKFVLCSKCGVQTCAECKQGRDGHVGGDGTTCKGLEDLMDVRDRQLARSKQWKQCPGCKNLVERIDGCSNMNCSCGSRFCYKCGVNMNNTAYCRC
;
A
#
# COMPACT_ATOMS: atom_id res chain seq x y z
N ILE A 1 -30.04 -1.32 25.17
CA ILE A 1 -29.19 -0.12 25.03
C ILE A 1 -28.06 -0.49 24.10
N VAL A 2 -27.92 0.20 22.97
CA VAL A 2 -26.77 0.01 22.07
C VAL A 2 -25.63 0.89 22.59
N THR A 3 -24.41 0.37 22.63
CA THR A 3 -23.24 1.10 23.11
C THR A 3 -22.18 1.22 22.02
N CYS A 4 -21.33 2.24 22.12
CA CYS A 4 -20.20 2.41 21.24
C CYS A 4 -19.17 1.30 21.46
N ARG A 5 -18.69 0.69 20.37
CA ARG A 5 -17.67 -0.36 20.44
C ARG A 5 -16.31 0.13 20.98
N ALA A 6 -16.01 1.41 20.85
CA ALA A 6 -14.73 1.98 21.25
C ALA A 6 -14.76 2.60 22.66
N CYS A 7 -15.65 3.56 22.92
CA CYS A 7 -15.72 4.24 24.23
C CYS A 7 -16.67 3.57 25.23
N LEU A 8 -17.51 2.61 24.80
CA LEU A 8 -18.49 1.90 25.62
C LEU A 8 -19.68 2.76 26.11
N ASP A 9 -19.75 4.03 25.69
CA ASP A 9 -20.87 4.91 26.03
C ASP A 9 -22.18 4.51 25.34
N PRO A 10 -23.36 4.73 25.98
CA PRO A 10 -24.66 4.57 25.35
C PRO A 10 -24.83 5.43 24.09
N LEU A 11 -25.51 4.90 23.07
CA LEU A 11 -25.77 5.59 21.81
C LEU A 11 -27.25 5.92 21.66
N GLU A 12 -27.55 7.19 21.42
CA GLU A 12 -28.87 7.65 20.97
C GLU A 12 -29.02 7.43 19.45
N ASP A 13 -28.04 7.89 18.68
CA ASP A 13 -27.96 7.72 17.21
C ASP A 13 -26.76 6.84 16.83
N PRO A 14 -26.89 5.49 16.84
CA PRO A 14 -25.78 4.61 16.56
C PRO A 14 -25.42 4.58 15.06
N ILE A 15 -24.14 4.76 14.76
CA ILE A 15 -23.61 4.55 13.40
C ILE A 15 -23.18 3.08 13.28
N SER A 16 -23.93 2.31 12.52
CA SER A 16 -23.70 0.86 12.34
C SER A 16 -22.78 0.58 11.16
N LEU A 17 -21.75 -0.24 11.40
CA LEU A 17 -20.89 -0.79 10.36
C LEU A 17 -21.49 -2.10 9.81
N SER A 18 -21.06 -2.52 8.62
CA SER A 18 -21.47 -3.79 7.99
C SER A 18 -21.16 -5.04 8.82
N CYS A 19 -20.20 -4.94 9.74
CA CYS A 19 -19.86 -6.00 10.69
C CYS A 19 -20.79 -6.07 11.93
N GLY A 20 -21.79 -5.20 12.04
CA GLY A 20 -22.76 -5.16 13.13
C GLY A 20 -22.33 -4.34 14.36
N HIS A 21 -21.09 -3.85 14.43
CA HIS A 21 -20.66 -2.96 15.50
C HIS A 21 -21.14 -1.52 15.28
N CYS A 22 -21.46 -0.84 16.40
CA CYS A 22 -21.94 0.53 16.42
C CYS A 22 -20.89 1.49 17.00
N TYR A 23 -20.82 2.71 16.47
CA TYR A 23 -19.90 3.75 16.92
C TYR A 23 -20.62 5.08 17.14
N CYS A 24 -20.15 5.87 18.12
CA CYS A 24 -20.43 7.30 18.13
C CYS A 24 -19.58 8.00 17.06
N ARG A 25 -20.01 9.19 16.62
CA ARG A 25 -19.30 9.97 15.60
C ARG A 25 -17.81 10.21 15.91
N PRO A 26 -17.40 10.62 17.13
CA PRO A 26 -15.99 10.82 17.45
C PRO A 26 -15.15 9.55 17.30
N CYS A 27 -15.64 8.41 17.81
CA CYS A 27 -14.91 7.15 17.72
C CYS A 27 -14.85 6.61 16.29
N LEU A 28 -15.87 6.84 15.46
CA LEU A 28 -15.81 6.51 14.04
C LEU A 28 -14.72 7.32 13.32
N ASN A 29 -14.66 8.63 13.56
CA ASN A 29 -13.63 9.49 12.98
C ASN A 29 -12.23 9.07 13.42
N HIS A 30 -12.06 8.71 14.70
CA HIS A 30 -10.79 8.18 15.18
C HIS A 30 -10.42 6.85 14.51
N LEU A 31 -11.37 5.91 14.37
CA LEU A 31 -11.15 4.63 13.69
C LEU A 31 -10.68 4.83 12.24
N VAL A 32 -11.32 5.72 11.49
CA VAL A 32 -10.92 6.03 10.12
C VAL A 32 -9.56 6.72 10.09
N SER A 33 -9.33 7.70 10.97
CA SER A 33 -8.06 8.42 11.08
C SER A 33 -6.87 7.49 11.33
N VAL A 34 -7.02 6.50 12.23
CA VAL A 34 -6.00 5.48 12.48
C VAL A 34 -5.77 4.62 11.24
N GLY A 35 -6.84 4.22 10.54
CA GLY A 35 -6.76 3.43 9.31
C GLY A 35 -6.12 4.15 8.12
N ILE A 36 -6.10 5.49 8.11
CA ILE A 36 -5.51 6.30 7.04
C ILE A 36 -4.19 6.97 7.43
N ALA A 37 -3.69 6.72 8.64
CA ALA A 37 -2.48 7.34 9.17
C ALA A 37 -1.25 7.04 8.30
N ASN A 38 -1.15 5.81 7.80
CA ASN A 38 -0.08 5.38 6.89
C ASN A 38 -0.51 4.10 6.15
N LYS A 39 0.29 3.70 5.18
CA LYS A 39 0.02 2.54 4.34
C LYS A 39 -0.01 1.20 5.09
N MET A 40 0.71 1.05 6.20
CA MET A 40 0.66 -0.18 7.01
C MET A 40 -0.63 -0.28 7.83
N SER A 41 -1.20 0.85 8.24
CA SER A 41 -2.48 0.92 8.93
C SER A 41 -3.68 0.78 7.99
N TRP A 42 -3.46 1.00 6.68
CA TRP A 42 -4.51 0.89 5.67
C TRP A 42 -4.98 -0.56 5.45
N PRO A 43 -6.27 -0.78 5.17
CA PRO A 43 -7.39 0.17 5.28
C PRO A 43 -7.94 0.29 6.72
N PRO A 44 -8.84 1.25 7.02
CA PRO A 44 -9.61 1.27 8.26
C PRO A 44 -10.32 -0.06 8.52
N LYS A 45 -10.21 -0.59 9.75
CA LYS A 45 -10.71 -1.91 10.14
C LYS A 45 -11.40 -1.83 11.50
N CYS A 46 -12.41 -2.68 11.70
CA CYS A 46 -13.15 -2.78 12.95
C CYS A 46 -12.83 -4.08 13.74
N CYS A 47 -13.31 -5.24 13.29
CA CYS A 47 -13.30 -6.49 14.08
C CYS A 47 -11.96 -7.24 14.07
N GLY A 48 -10.88 -6.62 14.56
CA GLY A 48 -9.56 -7.29 14.59
C GLY A 48 -8.97 -7.55 13.19
N GLY A 49 -9.47 -6.85 12.17
CA GLY A 49 -8.79 -6.71 10.87
C GLY A 49 -9.25 -7.62 9.73
N TRP A 50 -10.32 -8.41 9.90
CA TRP A 50 -10.74 -9.37 8.87
C TRP A 50 -11.30 -8.73 7.60
N GLN A 51 -12.04 -7.63 7.71
CA GLN A 51 -12.61 -6.90 6.57
C GLN A 51 -12.39 -5.40 6.73
N PRO A 52 -12.07 -4.68 5.64
CA PRO A 52 -12.04 -3.22 5.62
C PRO A 52 -13.42 -2.64 5.97
N VAL A 53 -13.43 -1.47 6.59
CA VAL A 53 -14.64 -0.66 6.74
C VAL A 53 -14.97 -0.04 5.40
N ASP A 54 -16.20 -0.24 4.92
CA ASP A 54 -16.71 0.48 3.76
C ASP A 54 -17.08 1.91 4.17
N VAL A 55 -16.26 2.87 3.73
CA VAL A 55 -16.43 4.28 4.07
C VAL A 55 -17.51 4.96 3.21
N GLY A 56 -17.92 4.36 2.08
CA GLY A 56 -18.90 4.95 1.16
C GLY A 56 -20.20 5.41 1.85
N PRO A 57 -20.90 4.53 2.58
CA PRO A 57 -22.12 4.89 3.32
C PRO A 57 -21.88 5.79 4.54
N LEU A 58 -20.62 5.91 5.00
CA LEU A 58 -20.26 6.56 6.25
C LEU A 58 -19.82 8.01 6.08
N GLN A 59 -19.64 8.48 4.83
CA GLN A 59 -19.06 9.80 4.54
C GLN A 59 -19.76 10.96 5.27
N GLN A 60 -21.08 10.91 5.38
CA GLN A 60 -21.88 11.95 6.08
C GLN A 60 -21.58 12.07 7.58
N TYR A 61 -21.03 11.02 8.19
CA TYR A 61 -20.67 10.99 9.61
C TYR A 61 -19.19 11.32 9.86
N LEU A 62 -18.40 11.47 8.80
CA LEU A 62 -17.00 11.83 8.90
C LEU A 62 -16.83 13.34 8.92
N ASP A 63 -15.84 13.78 9.68
CA ASP A 63 -15.39 15.16 9.65
C ASP A 63 -14.69 15.42 8.32
N GLN A 64 -14.83 16.65 7.80
CA GLN A 64 -14.39 17.02 6.47
C GLN A 64 -12.90 16.72 6.24
N GLU A 65 -12.06 16.97 7.25
CA GLU A 65 -10.62 16.68 7.19
C GLU A 65 -10.34 15.17 7.07
N VAL A 66 -11.05 14.34 7.84
CA VAL A 66 -10.90 12.88 7.81
C VAL A 66 -11.33 12.32 6.46
N LEU A 67 -12.48 12.78 5.93
CA LEU A 67 -12.96 12.36 4.62
C LEU A 67 -12.02 12.80 3.50
N SER A 68 -11.57 14.06 3.49
CA SER A 68 -10.61 14.57 2.49
C SER A 68 -9.34 13.73 2.50
N ARG A 69 -8.78 13.50 3.69
CA ARG A 69 -7.55 12.72 3.84
C ARG A 69 -7.72 11.25 3.47
N TYR A 70 -8.91 10.67 3.67
CA TYR A 70 -9.24 9.32 3.21
C TYR A 70 -9.22 9.24 1.68
N LEU A 71 -9.90 10.17 1.00
CA LEU A 71 -9.98 10.22 -0.46
C LEU A 71 -8.59 10.45 -1.08
N ASP A 72 -7.78 11.33 -0.48
CA ASP A 72 -6.44 11.66 -0.99
C ASP A 72 -5.48 10.46 -1.02
N VAL A 73 -5.60 9.53 -0.07
CA VAL A 73 -4.70 8.36 0.02
C VAL A 73 -5.30 7.05 -0.44
N GLN A 74 -6.60 7.02 -0.73
CA GLN A 74 -7.31 5.79 -1.07
C GLN A 74 -6.61 5.04 -2.21
N GLU A 75 -6.28 5.72 -3.30
CA GLU A 75 -5.59 5.14 -4.45
C GLU A 75 -4.15 4.72 -4.09
N GLU A 76 -3.37 5.63 -3.48
CA GLU A 76 -1.97 5.40 -3.12
C GLU A 76 -1.79 4.19 -2.19
N TYR A 77 -2.62 4.11 -1.15
CA TYR A 77 -2.50 3.08 -0.13
C TYR A 77 -3.10 1.74 -0.58
N SER A 78 -4.12 1.77 -1.45
CA SER A 78 -4.70 0.55 -2.04
C SER A 78 -3.83 -0.04 -3.15
N THR A 79 -2.97 0.76 -3.78
CA THR A 79 -2.07 0.28 -4.84
C THR A 79 -0.90 -0.50 -4.22
N PRO A 80 -0.67 -1.79 -4.53
CA PRO A 80 0.42 -2.55 -3.90
C PRO A 80 1.82 -1.96 -4.17
N ASN A 81 2.05 -1.42 -5.37
CA ASN A 81 3.33 -0.86 -5.80
C ASN A 81 3.13 0.56 -6.38
N PRO A 82 2.81 1.56 -5.56
CA PRO A 82 2.50 2.91 -6.03
C PRO A 82 3.76 3.56 -6.60
N VAL A 83 3.56 4.47 -7.55
CA VAL A 83 4.64 5.25 -8.17
C VAL A 83 4.63 6.64 -7.56
N TYR A 84 5.81 7.11 -7.16
CA TYR A 84 6.02 8.45 -6.65
C TYR A 84 6.95 9.20 -7.59
N CYS A 85 6.79 10.52 -7.66
CA CYS A 85 7.70 11.36 -8.40
C CYS A 85 9.15 11.15 -7.91
N SER A 86 10.04 10.84 -8.84
CA SER A 86 11.47 10.61 -8.56
C SER A 86 12.21 11.85 -8.04
N ASN A 87 11.66 13.05 -8.21
CA ASN A 87 12.18 14.25 -7.56
C ASN A 87 11.91 14.17 -6.05
N LYS A 88 12.98 14.00 -5.26
CA LYS A 88 12.93 13.85 -3.80
C LYS A 88 12.24 15.00 -3.08
N PHE A 89 12.29 16.23 -3.62
CA PHE A 89 11.60 17.39 -3.06
C PHE A 89 10.09 17.40 -3.40
N CYS A 90 9.69 16.73 -4.48
CA CYS A 90 8.29 16.59 -4.87
C CYS A 90 7.65 15.37 -4.19
N SER A 91 8.19 14.17 -4.44
CA SER A 91 7.78 12.87 -3.91
C SER A 91 6.27 12.58 -3.94
N ARG A 92 5.52 13.29 -4.78
CA ARG A 92 4.06 13.16 -4.87
C ARG A 92 3.69 11.82 -5.52
N HIS A 93 2.66 11.16 -5.01
CA HIS A 93 2.05 10.00 -5.67
C HIS A 93 1.60 10.35 -7.09
N ILE A 94 1.86 9.46 -8.04
CA ILE A 94 1.42 9.55 -9.44
C ILE A 94 0.23 8.60 -9.60
N PRO A 95 -1.00 9.13 -9.83
CA PRO A 95 -2.21 8.31 -10.02
C PRO A 95 -2.07 7.24 -11.09
N LEU A 96 -2.72 6.09 -10.89
CA LEU A 96 -2.70 4.98 -11.84
C LEU A 96 -3.30 5.37 -13.19
N THR A 97 -4.28 6.27 -13.19
CA THR A 97 -4.86 6.83 -14.42
C THR A 97 -3.82 7.51 -15.30
N GLN A 98 -2.79 8.14 -14.73
CA GLN A 98 -1.69 8.72 -15.51
C GLN A 98 -0.73 7.66 -16.06
N ILE A 99 -0.65 6.50 -15.41
CA ILE A 99 0.25 5.40 -15.79
C ILE A 99 -0.39 4.52 -16.86
N GLN A 100 -1.68 4.19 -16.72
CA GLN A 100 -2.40 3.30 -17.64
C GLN A 100 -2.75 3.97 -18.97
N ASN A 101 -2.81 5.30 -19.00
CA ASN A 101 -3.15 6.06 -20.20
C ASN A 101 -1.95 6.27 -21.16
N THR A 102 -0.78 5.70 -20.86
CA THR A 102 0.40 5.81 -21.71
C THR A 102 0.93 4.43 -22.08
N THR A 103 1.39 4.27 -23.33
CA THR A 103 2.17 3.11 -23.76
C THR A 103 3.65 3.26 -23.40
N GLU A 104 4.06 4.42 -22.90
CA GLU A 104 5.43 4.72 -22.51
C GLU A 104 5.72 4.35 -21.05
N LYS A 105 6.95 3.95 -20.78
CA LYS A 105 7.42 3.62 -19.42
C LYS A 105 7.53 4.85 -18.51
N PHE A 106 7.67 6.05 -19.08
CA PHE A 106 7.87 7.28 -18.33
C PHE A 106 6.57 8.07 -18.21
N VAL A 107 6.29 8.50 -16.98
CA VAL A 107 5.13 9.34 -16.65
C VAL A 107 5.57 10.70 -16.14
N LEU A 108 4.88 11.75 -16.58
CA LEU A 108 5.12 13.13 -16.18
C LEU A 108 4.42 13.43 -14.85
N CYS A 109 5.17 13.92 -13.87
CA CYS A 109 4.57 14.39 -12.62
C CYS A 109 3.74 15.66 -12.86
N SER A 110 2.44 15.62 -12.56
CA SER A 110 1.52 16.75 -12.72
C SER A 110 1.89 17.99 -11.89
N LYS A 111 2.68 17.82 -10.82
CA LYS A 111 3.09 18.93 -9.95
C LYS A 111 4.37 19.63 -10.41
N CYS A 112 5.38 18.89 -10.87
CA CYS A 112 6.72 19.44 -11.13
C CYS A 112 7.28 19.12 -12.52
N GLY A 113 6.55 18.38 -13.36
CA GLY A 113 6.97 18.04 -14.72
C GLY A 113 8.10 17.00 -14.82
N VAL A 114 8.62 16.49 -13.70
CA VAL A 114 9.68 15.48 -13.73
C VAL A 114 9.15 14.14 -14.25
N GLN A 115 9.86 13.57 -15.23
CA GLN A 115 9.58 12.24 -15.76
C GLN A 115 10.08 11.15 -14.83
N THR A 116 9.22 10.19 -14.52
CA THR A 116 9.53 9.03 -13.67
C THR A 116 9.15 7.75 -14.37
N CYS A 117 10.02 6.74 -14.37
CA CYS A 117 9.71 5.43 -14.92
C CYS A 117 8.73 4.68 -13.99
N ALA A 118 7.60 4.22 -14.52
CA ALA A 118 6.58 3.51 -13.74
C ALA A 118 7.04 2.10 -13.29
N GLU A 119 8.01 1.50 -13.99
CA GLU A 119 8.55 0.17 -13.67
C GLU A 119 9.63 0.22 -12.58
N CYS A 120 10.71 0.98 -12.82
CA CYS A 120 11.87 1.03 -11.91
C CYS A 120 11.86 2.22 -10.94
N LYS A 121 10.90 3.14 -11.08
CA LYS A 121 10.69 4.33 -10.23
C LYS A 121 11.83 5.35 -10.25
N GLN A 122 12.81 5.20 -11.15
CA GLN A 122 13.87 6.17 -11.35
C GLN A 122 13.41 7.35 -12.20
N GLY A 123 14.02 8.52 -11.98
CA GLY A 123 13.93 9.63 -12.91
C GLY A 123 14.71 9.33 -14.18
N ARG A 124 14.46 10.09 -15.25
CA ARG A 124 15.12 9.89 -16.55
C ARG A 124 16.65 9.90 -16.45
N ASP A 125 17.22 10.80 -15.66
CA ASP A 125 18.68 10.94 -15.51
C ASP A 125 19.33 9.77 -14.72
N GLY A 126 18.57 9.14 -13.83
CA GLY A 126 19.02 7.98 -13.04
C GLY A 126 18.68 6.63 -13.67
N HIS A 127 17.98 6.63 -14.80
CA HIS A 127 17.59 5.44 -15.53
C HIS A 127 18.81 4.87 -16.27
N VAL A 128 19.15 3.60 -16.03
CA VAL A 128 20.38 3.02 -16.55
C VAL A 128 20.09 1.89 -17.52
N GLY A 129 20.49 2.11 -18.77
CA GLY A 129 20.46 1.18 -19.90
C GLY A 129 21.06 1.92 -21.10
N GLY A 130 21.76 1.22 -22.00
CA GLY A 130 22.46 1.86 -23.14
C GLY A 130 21.53 2.62 -24.10
N ASP A 131 20.22 2.38 -24.01
CA ASP A 131 19.14 2.97 -24.79
C ASP A 131 18.32 4.03 -24.02
N GLY A 132 18.57 4.22 -22.72
CA GLY A 132 17.75 5.08 -21.85
C GLY A 132 16.32 4.57 -21.61
N THR A 133 15.99 3.32 -21.98
CA THR A 133 14.64 2.71 -21.85
C THR A 133 14.66 1.34 -21.17
N THR A 134 15.83 0.72 -21.03
CA THR A 134 16.03 -0.51 -20.27
C THR A 134 16.13 -0.23 -18.77
N CYS A 135 15.25 -0.85 -17.97
CA CYS A 135 15.25 -0.73 -16.51
C CYS A 135 16.31 -1.65 -15.89
N LYS A 136 17.04 -1.15 -14.88
CA LYS A 136 17.80 -2.00 -13.97
C LYS A 136 16.88 -2.91 -13.16
N GLY A 137 17.39 -4.10 -12.80
CA GLY A 137 16.73 -4.96 -11.82
C GLY A 137 16.55 -4.22 -10.51
N LEU A 138 15.47 -4.51 -9.77
CA LEU A 138 15.15 -3.78 -8.55
C LEU A 138 16.25 -3.92 -7.48
N GLU A 139 16.90 -5.08 -7.43
CA GLU A 139 18.07 -5.32 -6.60
C GLU A 139 19.26 -4.42 -6.99
N ASP A 140 19.40 -4.11 -8.27
CA ASP A 140 20.47 -3.23 -8.78
C ASP A 140 20.28 -1.75 -8.41
N LEU A 141 19.06 -1.37 -8.05
CA LEU A 141 18.72 -0.04 -7.56
C LEU A 141 18.95 0.12 -6.06
N MET A 142 19.16 -0.99 -5.35
CA MET A 142 19.47 -0.96 -3.92
C MET A 142 20.90 -0.52 -3.68
N ASP A 143 21.10 0.18 -2.55
CA ASP A 143 22.43 0.45 -2.01
C ASP A 143 23.22 -0.86 -1.87
N VAL A 144 24.52 -0.79 -2.13
CA VAL A 144 25.40 -1.97 -2.12
C VAL A 144 25.37 -2.66 -0.75
N ARG A 145 25.33 -1.91 0.35
CA ARG A 145 25.28 -2.44 1.71
C ARG A 145 23.96 -3.14 1.98
N ASP A 146 22.85 -2.52 1.60
CA ASP A 146 21.51 -3.09 1.79
C ASP A 146 21.34 -4.37 0.96
N ARG A 147 21.86 -4.37 -0.28
CA ARG A 147 21.86 -5.56 -1.14
C ARG A 147 22.66 -6.70 -0.52
N GLN A 148 23.86 -6.43 -0.02
CA GLN A 148 24.69 -7.44 0.63
C GLN A 148 24.00 -7.98 1.89
N LEU A 149 23.39 -7.11 2.70
CA LEU A 149 22.65 -7.52 3.88
C LEU A 149 21.45 -8.41 3.50
N ALA A 150 20.64 -7.99 2.53
CA ALA A 150 19.50 -8.75 2.04
C ALA A 150 19.91 -10.14 1.52
N ARG A 151 21.03 -10.25 0.79
CA ARG A 151 21.60 -11.53 0.35
C ARG A 151 22.02 -12.40 1.53
N SER A 152 22.74 -11.83 2.50
CA SER A 152 23.21 -12.57 3.68
C SER A 152 22.06 -13.09 4.55
N LYS A 153 20.96 -12.34 4.63
CA LYS A 153 19.74 -12.70 5.36
C LYS A 153 18.73 -13.49 4.52
N GLN A 154 19.05 -13.73 3.24
CA GLN A 154 18.18 -14.38 2.28
C GLN A 154 16.79 -13.73 2.20
N TRP A 155 16.71 -12.41 2.38
CA TRP A 155 15.46 -11.66 2.24
C TRP A 155 14.96 -11.75 0.81
N LYS A 156 13.63 -11.74 0.64
CA LYS A 156 12.98 -11.89 -0.66
C LYS A 156 12.12 -10.69 -0.98
N GLN A 157 12.16 -10.25 -2.23
CA GLN A 157 11.23 -9.25 -2.72
C GLN A 157 9.85 -9.88 -2.91
N CYS A 158 8.82 -9.23 -2.35
CA CYS A 158 7.45 -9.61 -2.63
C CYS A 158 7.15 -9.43 -4.12
N PRO A 159 6.57 -10.41 -4.83
CA PRO A 159 6.28 -10.27 -6.26
C PRO A 159 5.22 -9.20 -6.56
N GLY A 160 4.35 -8.87 -5.60
CA GLY A 160 3.30 -7.85 -5.73
C GLY A 160 3.80 -6.43 -5.48
N CYS A 161 4.25 -6.13 -4.25
CA CYS A 161 4.66 -4.77 -3.86
C CYS A 161 6.16 -4.47 -4.01
N LYS A 162 6.98 -5.49 -4.30
CA LYS A 162 8.44 -5.39 -4.45
C LYS A 162 9.24 -5.03 -3.19
N ASN A 163 8.58 -4.86 -2.04
CA ASN A 163 9.25 -4.70 -0.75
C ASN A 163 10.07 -5.95 -0.40
N LEU A 164 11.21 -5.74 0.25
CA LEU A 164 11.96 -6.83 0.88
C LEU A 164 11.20 -7.34 2.09
N VAL A 165 11.10 -8.67 2.17
CA VAL A 165 10.42 -9.39 3.22
C VAL A 165 11.45 -10.28 3.91
N GLU A 166 11.45 -10.20 5.24
CA GLU A 166 12.17 -11.11 6.12
C GLU A 166 11.26 -12.26 6.55
N ARG A 167 11.83 -13.48 6.65
CA ARG A 167 11.20 -14.62 7.30
C ARG A 167 11.90 -14.87 8.62
N ILE A 168 11.19 -14.67 9.71
CA ILE A 168 11.71 -14.89 11.07
C ILE A 168 11.78 -16.40 11.37
N ASP A 169 10.70 -17.14 11.10
CA ASP A 169 10.65 -18.60 11.24
C ASP A 169 9.48 -19.20 10.43
N GLY A 170 9.39 -20.52 10.35
CA GLY A 170 8.21 -21.25 9.88
C GLY A 170 8.15 -21.48 8.37
N CYS A 171 6.93 -21.55 7.84
CA CYS A 171 6.63 -21.97 6.46
C CYS A 171 7.28 -21.07 5.41
N SER A 172 7.61 -21.63 4.25
CA SER A 172 8.04 -20.85 3.09
C SER A 172 6.88 -20.14 2.37
N ASN A 173 5.62 -20.41 2.72
CA ASN A 173 4.47 -19.72 2.14
C ASN A 173 4.22 -18.42 2.89
N MET A 174 4.61 -17.30 2.28
CA MET A 174 4.56 -15.98 2.90
C MET A 174 3.29 -15.23 2.52
N ASN A 175 2.75 -14.48 3.47
CA ASN A 175 1.73 -13.46 3.24
C ASN A 175 2.40 -12.09 3.44
N CYS A 176 2.51 -11.30 2.38
CA CYS A 176 3.01 -9.94 2.49
C CYS A 176 1.94 -9.02 3.08
N SER A 177 2.34 -7.93 3.74
CA SER A 177 1.44 -6.88 4.22
C SER A 177 0.61 -6.23 3.10
N CYS A 178 1.07 -6.29 1.85
CA CYS A 178 0.29 -5.86 0.69
C CYS A 178 -0.77 -6.87 0.22
N GLY A 179 -0.97 -7.98 0.94
CA GLY A 179 -1.93 -9.04 0.63
C GLY A 179 -1.46 -10.10 -0.37
N SER A 180 -0.29 -9.93 -0.99
CA SER A 180 0.25 -10.94 -1.92
C SER A 180 0.83 -12.15 -1.20
N ARG A 181 0.54 -13.34 -1.72
CA ARG A 181 1.07 -14.63 -1.30
C ARG A 181 2.23 -15.04 -2.20
N PHE A 182 3.32 -15.52 -1.62
CA PHE A 182 4.48 -15.96 -2.41
C PHE A 182 5.34 -16.97 -1.65
N CYS A 183 6.14 -17.73 -2.39
CA CYS A 183 7.10 -18.66 -1.78
C CYS A 183 8.41 -17.95 -1.43
N TYR A 184 8.87 -18.06 -0.18
CA TYR A 184 10.13 -17.48 0.29
C TYR A 184 11.36 -18.19 -0.27
N LYS A 185 11.28 -19.45 -0.69
CA LYS A 185 12.42 -20.13 -1.29
C LYS A 185 12.73 -19.59 -2.69
N CYS A 186 11.71 -19.54 -3.55
CA CYS A 186 11.87 -19.23 -4.97
C CYS A 186 11.33 -17.86 -5.41
N GLY A 187 10.58 -17.14 -4.57
CA GLY A 187 10.01 -15.82 -4.86
C GLY A 187 8.75 -15.83 -5.75
N VAL A 188 8.25 -17.02 -6.13
CA VAL A 188 7.10 -17.15 -7.05
C VAL A 188 5.80 -16.67 -6.39
N ASN A 189 4.99 -15.93 -7.15
CA ASN A 189 3.66 -15.49 -6.74
C ASN A 189 2.70 -16.69 -6.64
N MET A 190 1.97 -16.76 -5.52
CA MET A 190 1.07 -17.86 -5.18
C MET A 190 -0.37 -17.40 -4.91
N ASN A 191 -0.79 -16.23 -5.41
CA ASN A 191 -2.16 -15.76 -5.20
C ASN A 191 -3.20 -16.72 -5.79
N ASN A 192 -2.87 -17.40 -6.90
CA ASN A 192 -3.76 -18.32 -7.61
C ASN A 192 -3.36 -19.80 -7.47
N THR A 193 -2.38 -20.12 -6.61
CA THR A 193 -1.87 -21.48 -6.45
C THR A 193 -1.78 -21.86 -4.98
N ALA A 194 -2.26 -23.06 -4.65
CA ALA A 194 -2.30 -23.52 -3.26
C ALA A 194 -0.91 -23.88 -2.70
N TYR A 195 0.02 -24.33 -3.56
CA TYR A 195 1.34 -24.80 -3.14
C TYR A 195 2.41 -24.55 -4.21
N CYS A 196 3.66 -24.39 -3.75
CA CYS A 196 4.86 -24.33 -4.60
C CYS A 196 5.66 -25.63 -4.44
N ARG A 197 6.35 -26.09 -5.50
CA ARG A 197 7.03 -27.41 -5.54
C ARG A 197 8.54 -27.36 -5.20
N CYS A 198 8.99 -26.35 -4.48
CA CYS A 198 10.40 -26.11 -4.13
C CYS A 198 10.78 -26.53 -2.70
#